data_AF-A0AAN7ZSF4-F1
#
_entry.id   AF-A0AAN7ZSF4-F1
#
_cell.length_a   1.000
_cell.length_b   1.000
_cell.length_c   1.000
_cell.angle_alpha   90.00
_cell.angle_beta   90.00
_cell.angle_gamma   90.00
#
_symmetry.space_group_name_H-M   'P 1'
#
loop_
_entity.id
_entity.type
_entity.pdbx_description
1 polymer ?
#
loop_
_entity_poly.entity_id
_entity_poly.type
_entity_poly.pdbx_seq_one_letter_code
_entity_poly.pdbx_strand_id
1 'polypeptide(L)'
;MSFLKWSYPNKPVDGYWGPTTSIIDWCEENYVVSPYIAEWSNTISNSMFLLTATYSTWCAYRNGLEFRFLLIGLGFALVGVGSWLFHMTLKYRFQLLDELPMVYATSIPAWSVFCEFNWKTWRAKTKQASKKRQLLFALTVFSFTTILTYMYLVWHVVLLFQVLYGILTLTVVAISSSFAIFLETKDPLVKKNLYTTMGMGIITFSLGFIFWELDQLFCPLWIHIRRDYLKLPLGVLLELHGWWHLLTGIGVYSYLVFLHYLRVLNLQQGDQFTFIWRWGVIPEIIKNDLAINTNYSLTFWGPFEKEKNIDGHRSIPNDNGSNANSNTKTNSSSNSNSNTETQG
;
A
#
# COMPACT_ATOMS: atom_id res chain seq x y z
N MET A 1 13.31 -38.81 13.16
CA MET A 1 12.55 -37.58 12.79
C MET A 1 12.43 -36.56 13.94
N SER A 2 13.18 -36.66 15.04
CA SER A 2 13.09 -35.71 16.17
C SER A 2 13.99 -34.47 16.08
N PHE A 3 14.83 -34.36 15.04
CA PHE A 3 15.79 -33.23 14.93
C PHE A 3 15.15 -31.94 14.39
N LEU A 4 13.97 -32.01 13.77
CA LEU A 4 13.30 -30.87 13.15
C LEU A 4 12.17 -30.27 14.00
N LYS A 5 11.94 -30.81 15.21
CA LYS A 5 10.84 -30.39 16.08
C LYS A 5 11.27 -30.42 17.55
N TRP A 6 11.22 -29.30 18.26
CA TRP A 6 11.57 -29.22 19.68
C TRP A 6 10.45 -28.59 20.50
N SER A 7 10.30 -29.07 21.74
CA SER A 7 9.28 -28.57 22.66
C SER A 7 9.60 -27.15 23.11
N TYR A 8 8.54 -26.39 23.40
CA TYR A 8 8.65 -25.12 24.11
C TYR A 8 9.28 -25.35 25.50
N PRO A 9 10.03 -24.40 26.05
CA PRO A 9 10.59 -24.50 27.39
C PRO A 9 9.47 -24.52 28.45
N ASN A 10 9.64 -25.33 29.50
CA ASN A 10 8.65 -25.55 30.56
C ASN A 10 8.68 -24.47 31.66
N LYS A 11 9.72 -23.63 31.70
CA LYS A 11 9.86 -22.53 32.66
C LYS A 11 9.86 -21.20 31.91
N PRO A 12 9.36 -20.12 32.52
CA PRO A 12 9.58 -18.77 32.01
C PRO A 12 11.07 -18.56 31.75
N VAL A 13 11.41 -18.02 30.58
CA VAL A 13 12.80 -17.76 30.20
C VAL A 13 13.14 -16.34 30.63
N ASP A 14 14.19 -16.20 31.45
CA ASP A 14 14.68 -14.89 31.86
C ASP A 14 15.26 -14.14 30.65
N GLY A 15 14.63 -13.03 30.31
CA GLY A 15 15.02 -12.19 29.17
C GLY A 15 16.18 -11.26 29.46
N TYR A 16 17.01 -11.02 28.45
CA TYR A 16 18.17 -10.11 28.51
C TYR A 16 17.79 -8.68 28.94
N TRP A 17 16.61 -8.20 28.53
CA TRP A 17 16.18 -6.83 28.79
C TRP A 17 15.59 -6.61 30.18
N GLY A 18 15.54 -7.64 31.03
CA GLY A 18 14.89 -7.59 32.35
C GLY A 18 13.35 -7.64 32.28
N PRO A 19 12.63 -7.35 33.38
CA PRO A 19 11.19 -7.62 33.49
C PRO A 19 10.33 -6.77 32.54
N THR A 20 9.21 -7.32 32.08
CA THR A 20 8.23 -6.60 31.26
C THR A 20 7.71 -5.36 32.00
N THR A 21 7.68 -4.22 31.31
CA THR A 21 7.17 -2.95 31.86
C THR A 21 6.08 -2.33 30.98
N SER A 22 5.82 -2.90 29.80
CA SER A 22 4.72 -2.49 28.94
C SER A 22 3.37 -2.72 29.61
N ILE A 23 2.36 -1.99 29.14
CA ILE A 23 0.97 -2.14 29.58
C ILE A 23 0.38 -3.43 29.02
N ILE A 24 0.81 -3.84 27.82
CA ILE A 24 0.34 -5.04 27.12
C ILE A 24 1.51 -5.98 26.80
N ASP A 25 1.19 -7.27 26.82
CA ASP A 25 2.03 -8.43 26.48
C ASP A 25 1.19 -9.31 25.55
N TRP A 26 1.72 -9.75 24.41
CA TRP A 26 0.92 -10.43 23.38
C TRP A 26 0.87 -11.94 23.62
N CYS A 27 0.19 -12.68 22.73
CA CYS A 27 0.03 -14.11 22.91
C CYS A 27 1.32 -14.92 22.67
N GLU A 28 2.29 -14.35 21.96
CA GLU A 28 3.57 -15.02 21.72
C GLU A 28 4.35 -15.15 23.03
N GLU A 29 4.97 -16.30 23.24
CA GLU A 29 5.58 -16.60 24.52
C GLU A 29 7.01 -16.04 24.64
N ASN A 30 7.22 -15.29 25.71
CA ASN A 30 8.42 -14.49 25.91
C ASN A 30 9.72 -15.30 26.03
N TYR A 31 10.71 -14.89 25.24
CA TYR A 31 12.09 -15.38 25.20
C TYR A 31 12.23 -16.87 24.90
N VAL A 32 11.20 -17.49 24.33
CA VAL A 32 11.16 -18.93 24.03
C VAL A 32 12.18 -19.35 22.97
N VAL A 33 12.40 -18.51 21.95
CA VAL A 33 13.30 -18.80 20.83
C VAL A 33 14.70 -18.21 21.07
N SER A 34 14.78 -17.05 21.73
CA SER A 34 16.04 -16.33 21.98
C SER A 34 15.95 -15.56 23.30
N PRO A 35 17.01 -15.53 24.13
CA PRO A 35 17.03 -14.71 25.34
C PRO A 35 17.11 -13.20 25.05
N TYR A 36 17.38 -12.79 23.80
CA TYR A 36 17.53 -11.38 23.41
C TYR A 36 16.26 -10.77 22.80
N ILE A 37 15.33 -11.60 22.34
CA ILE A 37 14.09 -11.19 21.66
C ILE A 37 12.92 -11.82 22.41
N ALA A 38 12.09 -10.99 23.06
CA ALA A 38 10.96 -11.47 23.85
C ALA A 38 9.96 -12.22 22.96
N GLU A 39 9.36 -11.55 21.98
CA GLU A 39 8.39 -12.15 21.07
C GLU A 39 9.04 -12.29 19.69
N TRP A 40 9.61 -13.46 19.39
CA TRP A 40 10.48 -13.66 18.22
C TRP A 40 9.77 -13.35 16.91
N SER A 41 8.57 -13.88 16.75
CA SER A 41 7.77 -13.84 15.51
C SER A 41 7.18 -12.47 15.30
N ASN A 42 6.63 -11.88 16.37
CA ASN A 42 6.14 -10.51 16.39
C ASN A 42 7.26 -9.52 16.09
N THR A 43 8.47 -9.75 16.60
CA THR A 43 9.63 -8.90 16.32
C THR A 43 10.06 -8.98 14.86
N ILE A 44 10.29 -10.18 14.31
CA ILE A 44 10.87 -10.32 12.98
C ILE A 44 9.87 -10.02 11.86
N SER A 45 8.58 -10.26 12.08
CA SER A 45 7.54 -9.91 11.11
C SER A 45 7.49 -8.39 10.81
N ASN A 46 7.96 -7.54 11.73
CA ASN A 46 8.13 -6.11 11.51
C ASN A 46 9.15 -5.75 10.41
N SER A 47 9.98 -6.71 9.97
CA SER A 47 10.79 -6.56 8.76
C SER A 47 9.94 -6.20 7.55
N MET A 48 8.69 -6.70 7.47
CA MET A 48 7.77 -6.36 6.39
C MET A 48 7.44 -4.86 6.38
N PHE A 49 7.16 -4.25 7.54
CA PHE A 49 6.95 -2.80 7.62
C PHE A 49 8.18 -2.03 7.13
N LEU A 50 9.38 -2.39 7.58
CA LEU A 50 10.60 -1.69 7.17
C LEU A 50 10.88 -1.81 5.67
N LEU A 51 10.72 -3.01 5.12
CA LEU A 51 10.93 -3.28 3.70
C LEU A 51 9.93 -2.49 2.85
N THR A 52 8.63 -2.58 3.16
CA THR A 52 7.60 -1.93 2.34
C THR A 52 7.57 -0.42 2.53
N ALA A 53 7.86 0.10 3.73
CA ALA A 53 8.01 1.53 3.99
C ALA A 53 9.19 2.12 3.22
N THR A 54 10.35 1.45 3.27
CA THR A 54 11.55 1.87 2.54
C THR A 54 11.31 1.84 1.04
N TYR A 55 10.71 0.77 0.54
CA TYR A 55 10.39 0.63 -0.87
C TYR A 55 9.40 1.71 -1.34
N SER A 56 8.30 1.93 -0.60
CA SER A 56 7.32 2.99 -0.91
C SER A 56 7.94 4.38 -0.89
N THR A 57 8.78 4.68 0.11
CA THR A 57 9.49 5.97 0.23
C THR A 57 10.44 6.20 -0.93
N TRP A 58 11.21 5.18 -1.29
CA TRP A 58 12.10 5.22 -2.44
C TRP A 58 11.31 5.41 -3.74
N CYS A 59 10.18 4.71 -3.90
CA CYS A 59 9.27 4.91 -5.02
C CYS A 59 8.72 6.34 -5.08
N ALA A 60 8.32 6.94 -3.95
CA ALA A 60 7.87 8.32 -3.93
C ALA A 60 9.00 9.30 -4.31
N TYR A 61 10.22 9.06 -3.82
CA TYR A 61 11.39 9.88 -4.13
C TYR A 61 11.79 9.80 -5.61
N ARG A 62 11.98 8.59 -6.17
CA ARG A 62 12.38 8.40 -7.58
C ARG A 62 11.39 9.01 -8.55
N ASN A 63 10.10 8.99 -8.20
CA ASN A 63 9.02 9.50 -9.03
C ASN A 63 8.80 11.02 -8.86
N GLY A 64 9.56 11.68 -7.99
CA GLY A 64 9.42 13.11 -7.74
C GLY A 64 8.06 13.50 -7.14
N LEU A 65 7.47 12.61 -6.33
CA LEU A 65 6.20 12.90 -5.66
C LEU A 65 6.37 13.99 -4.59
N GLU A 66 5.25 14.59 -4.17
CA GLU A 66 5.25 15.62 -3.14
C GLU A 66 5.90 15.13 -1.84
N PHE A 67 6.64 16.03 -1.16
CA PHE A 67 7.37 15.74 0.09
C PHE A 67 6.52 15.05 1.17
N ARG A 68 5.21 15.31 1.21
CA ARG A 68 4.27 14.65 2.13
C ARG A 68 4.32 13.12 2.02
N PHE A 69 4.53 12.56 0.83
CA PHE A 69 4.60 11.10 0.64
C PHE A 69 5.90 10.51 1.18
N LEU A 70 6.99 11.27 1.14
CA LEU A 70 8.23 10.89 1.83
C LEU A 70 8.03 10.87 3.33
N LEU A 71 7.36 11.88 3.90
CA LEU A 71 7.04 11.92 5.33
C LEU A 71 6.13 10.76 5.75
N ILE A 72 5.15 10.39 4.93
CA ILE A 72 4.28 9.23 5.20
C ILE A 72 5.11 7.94 5.25
N GLY A 73 5.99 7.75 4.26
CA GLY A 73 6.87 6.58 4.22
C GLY A 73 7.85 6.52 5.40
N LEU A 74 8.42 7.65 5.81
CA LEU A 74 9.28 7.74 7.01
C LEU A 74 8.51 7.46 8.30
N GLY A 75 7.28 7.98 8.43
CA GLY A 75 6.41 7.68 9.56
C GLY A 75 6.05 6.19 9.63
N PHE A 76 5.77 5.58 8.48
CA PHE A 76 5.51 4.15 8.38
C PHE A 76 6.74 3.30 8.76
N ALA A 77 7.95 3.71 8.33
CA ALA A 77 9.19 3.06 8.78
C ALA A 77 9.39 3.20 10.30
N LEU A 78 9.05 4.36 10.88
CA LEU A 78 9.15 4.60 12.32
C LEU A 78 8.22 3.66 13.12
N VAL A 79 6.99 3.41 12.63
CA VAL A 79 6.10 2.39 13.21
C VAL A 79 6.79 1.02 13.21
N GLY A 80 7.38 0.61 12.09
CA GLY A 80 8.10 -0.66 12.00
C GLY A 80 9.30 -0.78 12.95
N VAL A 81 10.08 0.29 13.11
CA VAL A 81 11.20 0.33 14.07
C VAL A 81 10.69 0.27 15.51
N GLY A 82 9.64 1.04 15.82
CA GLY A 82 9.01 1.06 17.12
C GLY A 82 8.47 -0.30 17.53
N SER A 83 7.68 -0.91 16.67
CA SER A 83 7.12 -2.25 16.84
C SER A 83 8.20 -3.30 17.03
N TRP A 84 9.25 -3.30 16.19
CA TRP A 84 10.39 -4.19 16.37
C TRP A 84 11.02 -4.05 17.76
N LEU A 85 11.32 -2.83 18.19
CA LEU A 85 11.93 -2.58 19.50
C LEU A 85 10.99 -2.93 20.65
N PHE A 86 9.68 -2.73 20.48
CA PHE A 86 8.67 -3.09 21.47
C PHE A 86 8.62 -4.60 21.66
N HIS A 87 8.34 -5.38 20.61
CA HIS A 87 8.25 -6.84 20.70
C HIS A 87 9.56 -7.52 21.08
N MET A 88 10.70 -6.88 20.78
CA MET A 88 12.01 -7.39 21.21
C MET A 88 12.23 -7.28 22.72
N THR A 89 11.63 -6.27 23.38
CA THR A 89 12.04 -5.86 24.74
C THR A 89 10.92 -5.77 25.77
N LEU A 90 9.67 -5.63 25.33
CA LEU A 90 8.46 -5.40 26.12
C LEU A 90 8.60 -4.26 27.15
N LYS A 91 9.22 -3.15 26.71
CA LYS A 91 9.37 -1.94 27.54
C LYS A 91 8.35 -0.88 27.17
N TYR A 92 7.80 -0.22 28.19
CA TYR A 92 6.83 0.86 28.00
C TYR A 92 7.31 1.96 27.05
N ARG A 93 8.59 2.37 27.16
CA ARG A 93 9.17 3.39 26.27
C ARG A 93 9.14 2.99 24.79
N PHE A 94 9.23 1.70 24.48
CA PHE A 94 9.19 1.19 23.12
C PHE A 94 7.76 0.87 22.69
N GLN A 95 6.87 0.51 23.62
CA GLN A 95 5.43 0.49 23.35
C GLN A 95 4.94 1.87 22.88
N LEU A 96 5.38 2.95 23.52
CA LEU A 96 5.10 4.31 23.05
C LEU A 96 5.66 4.57 21.65
N LEU A 97 6.83 4.01 21.32
CA LEU A 97 7.46 4.14 20.01
C LEU A 97 6.79 3.27 18.95
N ASP A 98 6.06 2.22 19.32
CA ASP A 98 5.24 1.41 18.43
C ASP A 98 3.90 2.12 18.15
N GLU A 99 3.15 2.42 19.20
CA GLU A 99 1.77 2.90 19.08
C GLU A 99 1.69 4.37 18.63
N LEU A 100 2.43 5.30 19.26
CA LEU A 100 2.28 6.73 18.97
C LEU A 100 2.64 7.08 17.50
N PRO A 101 3.70 6.53 16.90
CA PRO A 101 3.97 6.74 15.48
C PRO A 101 2.85 6.30 14.55
N MET A 102 1.99 5.34 14.92
CA MET A 102 0.84 4.95 14.09
C MET A 102 -0.10 6.12 13.88
N VAL A 103 -0.44 6.86 14.95
CA VAL A 103 -1.30 8.05 14.81
C VAL A 103 -0.55 9.19 14.14
N TYR A 104 0.72 9.44 14.47
CA TYR A 104 1.50 10.52 13.83
C TYR A 104 1.66 10.31 12.32
N ALA A 105 1.93 9.09 11.88
CA ALA A 105 2.05 8.73 10.47
C ALA A 105 0.71 8.90 9.74
N THR A 106 -0.40 8.42 10.31
CA THR A 106 -1.75 8.53 9.73
C THR A 106 -2.30 9.96 9.74
N SER A 107 -1.78 10.84 10.60
CA SER A 107 -2.13 12.26 10.59
C SER A 107 -1.73 12.97 9.30
N ILE A 108 -0.68 12.52 8.61
CA ILE A 108 -0.24 13.12 7.34
C ILE A 108 -1.23 12.86 6.19
N PRO A 109 -1.63 11.60 5.87
CA PRO A 109 -2.67 11.36 4.88
C PRO A 109 -4.03 11.90 5.34
N ALA A 110 -4.35 11.91 6.64
CA ALA A 110 -5.56 12.57 7.14
C ALA A 110 -5.60 14.05 6.80
N TRP A 111 -4.54 14.79 7.11
CA TRP A 111 -4.41 16.19 6.72
C TRP A 111 -4.54 16.37 5.20
N SER A 112 -3.82 15.56 4.42
CA SER A 112 -3.81 15.63 2.96
C SER A 112 -5.20 15.43 2.36
N VAL A 113 -5.91 14.39 2.80
CA VAL A 113 -7.24 14.04 2.29
C VAL A 113 -8.30 15.04 2.77
N PHE A 114 -8.29 15.43 4.05
CA PHE A 114 -9.31 16.34 4.61
C PHE A 114 -9.22 17.76 4.03
N CYS A 115 -8.01 18.25 3.78
CA CYS A 115 -7.83 19.57 3.17
C CYS A 115 -8.28 19.62 1.70
N GLU A 116 -8.31 18.47 1.02
CA GLU A 116 -8.73 18.32 -0.37
C GLU A 116 -10.20 17.91 -0.53
N PHE A 117 -10.83 17.42 0.53
CA PHE A 117 -12.21 16.95 0.51
C PHE A 117 -13.23 18.04 0.16
N ASN A 118 -14.27 17.70 -0.61
CA ASN A 118 -15.44 18.53 -0.82
C ASN A 118 -16.69 17.86 -0.24
N TRP A 119 -17.13 18.34 0.92
CA TRP A 119 -18.24 17.75 1.69
C TRP A 119 -19.58 17.69 0.95
N LYS A 120 -19.81 18.55 -0.06
CA LYS A 120 -21.06 18.55 -0.82
C LYS A 120 -21.11 17.48 -1.90
N THR A 121 -19.94 17.13 -2.45
CA THR A 121 -19.85 16.28 -3.66
C THR A 121 -19.14 14.96 -3.39
N TRP A 122 -18.53 14.81 -2.21
CA TRP A 122 -17.69 13.66 -1.85
C TRP A 122 -16.51 13.45 -2.82
N ARG A 123 -16.07 14.53 -3.48
CA ARG A 123 -14.99 14.52 -4.48
C ARG A 123 -13.75 15.25 -3.97
N ALA A 124 -12.60 14.90 -4.55
CA ALA A 124 -11.38 15.67 -4.36
C ALA A 124 -11.52 17.01 -5.07
N LYS A 125 -10.98 18.08 -4.48
CA LYS A 125 -10.78 19.33 -5.21
C LYS A 125 -9.67 19.14 -6.24
N THR A 126 -9.95 19.53 -7.48
CA THR A 126 -9.01 19.45 -8.61
C THR A 126 -7.86 20.45 -8.53
N LYS A 127 -8.01 21.51 -7.74
CA LYS A 127 -6.96 22.49 -7.46
C LYS A 127 -6.43 22.29 -6.04
N GLN A 128 -5.13 22.56 -5.87
CA GLN A 128 -4.49 22.55 -4.56
C GLN A 128 -5.27 23.41 -3.57
N ALA A 129 -5.47 22.89 -2.35
CA ALA A 129 -6.19 23.59 -1.30
C ALA A 129 -5.49 24.92 -0.95
N SER A 130 -6.26 25.96 -0.61
CA SER A 130 -5.68 27.24 -0.20
C SER A 130 -4.82 27.09 1.07
N LYS A 131 -3.77 27.90 1.21
CA LYS A 131 -2.87 27.85 2.38
C LYS A 131 -3.62 27.98 3.72
N LYS A 132 -4.64 28.84 3.79
CA LYS A 132 -5.50 28.99 4.97
C LYS A 132 -6.22 27.69 5.33
N ARG A 133 -6.75 26.97 4.33
CA ARG A 133 -7.41 25.68 4.54
C ARG A 133 -6.43 24.61 4.96
N GLN A 134 -5.26 24.54 4.31
CA GLN A 134 -4.20 23.59 4.68
C GLN A 134 -3.77 23.81 6.14
N LEU A 135 -3.58 25.06 6.56
CA LEU A 135 -3.23 25.40 7.94
C LEU A 135 -4.33 25.03 8.93
N LEU A 136 -5.60 25.32 8.62
CA LEU A 136 -6.74 24.96 9.48
C LEU A 136 -6.77 23.45 9.75
N PHE A 137 -6.75 22.62 8.70
CA PHE A 137 -6.78 21.17 8.86
C PHE A 137 -5.50 20.61 9.50
N ALA A 138 -4.34 21.24 9.26
CA ALA A 138 -3.09 20.86 9.93
C ALA A 138 -3.20 21.08 11.44
N LEU A 139 -3.71 22.24 11.87
CA LEU A 139 -3.93 22.54 13.29
C LEU A 139 -4.97 21.61 13.90
N THR A 140 -6.07 21.30 13.21
CA THR A 140 -7.09 20.37 13.71
C THR A 140 -6.51 18.97 13.94
N VAL A 141 -5.80 18.41 12.96
CA VAL A 141 -5.19 17.09 13.07
C VAL A 141 -4.11 17.09 14.15
N PHE A 142 -3.25 18.12 14.18
CA PHE A 142 -2.22 18.26 15.21
C PHE A 142 -2.81 18.31 16.63
N SER A 143 -3.85 19.11 16.84
CA SER A 143 -4.55 19.19 18.13
C SER A 143 -5.18 17.85 18.51
N PHE A 144 -5.88 17.18 17.59
CA PHE A 144 -6.44 15.84 17.85
C PHE A 144 -5.37 14.85 18.29
N THR A 145 -4.27 14.77 17.54
CA THR A 145 -3.19 13.82 17.82
C THR A 145 -2.44 14.14 19.13
N THR A 146 -2.28 15.43 19.45
CA THR A 146 -1.68 15.88 20.71
C THR A 146 -2.57 15.52 21.91
N ILE A 147 -3.88 15.77 21.80
CA ILE A 147 -4.86 15.41 22.83
C ILE A 147 -4.89 13.90 23.05
N LEU A 148 -4.94 13.11 21.96
CA LEU A 148 -4.90 11.65 22.04
C LEU A 148 -3.62 11.15 22.73
N THR A 149 -2.46 11.71 22.35
CA THR A 149 -1.18 11.38 22.98
C THR A 149 -1.21 11.68 24.47
N TYR A 150 -1.66 12.88 24.86
CA TYR A 150 -1.76 13.28 26.26
C TYR A 150 -2.68 12.34 27.05
N MET A 151 -3.89 12.06 26.54
CA MET A 151 -4.83 11.13 27.16
C MET A 151 -4.22 9.74 27.34
N TYR A 152 -3.48 9.26 26.33
CA TYR A 152 -2.85 7.96 26.39
C TYR A 152 -1.74 7.90 27.46
N LEU A 153 -0.91 8.94 27.55
CA LEU A 153 0.17 9.04 28.54
C LEU A 153 -0.34 9.21 29.98
N VAL A 154 -1.53 9.78 30.19
CA VAL A 154 -2.07 10.02 31.53
C VAL A 154 -2.96 8.87 32.01
N TRP A 155 -3.79 8.31 31.13
CA TRP A 155 -4.76 7.28 31.51
C TRP A 155 -4.29 5.87 31.24
N HIS A 156 -3.28 5.66 30.40
CA HIS A 156 -2.74 4.33 30.08
C HIS A 156 -3.79 3.34 29.56
N VAL A 157 -4.87 3.84 28.92
CA VAL A 157 -5.96 3.02 28.37
C VAL A 157 -5.67 2.70 26.90
N VAL A 158 -5.08 1.53 26.64
CA VAL A 158 -4.71 1.07 25.29
C VAL A 158 -5.93 0.98 24.36
N LEU A 159 -7.07 0.50 24.86
CA LEU A 159 -8.30 0.37 24.06
C LEU A 159 -8.79 1.71 23.49
N LEU A 160 -8.70 2.79 24.28
CA LEU A 160 -9.12 4.11 23.83
C LEU A 160 -8.24 4.59 22.66
N PHE A 161 -6.94 4.34 22.75
CA PHE A 161 -5.99 4.64 21.69
C PHE A 161 -6.34 3.86 20.41
N GLN A 162 -6.53 2.55 20.51
CA GLN A 162 -6.86 1.67 19.38
C GLN A 162 -8.16 2.08 18.67
N VAL A 163 -9.22 2.38 19.43
CA VAL A 163 -10.52 2.80 18.86
C VAL A 163 -10.39 4.13 18.12
N LEU A 164 -9.74 5.13 18.72
CA LEU A 164 -9.59 6.45 18.08
C LEU A 164 -8.67 6.40 16.86
N TYR A 165 -7.61 5.60 16.91
CA TYR A 165 -6.76 5.31 15.74
C TYR A 165 -7.56 4.60 14.63
N GLY A 166 -8.38 3.61 14.98
CA GLY A 166 -9.24 2.90 14.04
C GLY A 166 -10.23 3.84 13.34
N ILE A 167 -10.90 4.71 14.10
CA ILE A 167 -11.82 5.73 13.55
C ILE A 167 -11.09 6.67 12.59
N LEU A 168 -9.90 7.17 12.96
CA LEU A 168 -9.10 8.02 12.08
C LEU A 168 -8.76 7.30 10.78
N THR A 169 -8.25 6.07 10.88
CA THR A 169 -7.84 5.25 9.73
C THR A 169 -9.00 4.96 8.80
N LEU A 170 -10.15 4.51 9.34
CA LEU A 170 -11.36 4.26 8.56
C LEU A 170 -11.88 5.53 7.88
N THR A 171 -11.82 6.67 8.56
CA THR A 171 -12.24 7.96 7.97
C THR A 171 -11.34 8.34 6.79
N VAL A 172 -10.02 8.18 6.93
CA VAL A 172 -9.06 8.44 5.85
C VAL A 172 -9.33 7.54 4.65
N VAL A 173 -9.50 6.24 4.87
CA VAL A 173 -9.81 5.24 3.83
C VAL A 173 -11.14 5.54 3.15
N ALA A 174 -12.20 5.86 3.91
CA ALA A 174 -13.52 6.14 3.36
C ALA A 174 -13.48 7.37 2.46
N ILE A 175 -12.83 8.45 2.90
CA ILE A 175 -12.75 9.68 2.11
C ILE A 175 -11.87 9.49 0.87
N SER A 176 -10.69 8.87 0.98
CA SER A 176 -9.85 8.63 -0.20
C SER A 176 -10.53 7.67 -1.18
N SER A 177 -11.28 6.68 -0.70
CA SER A 177 -12.08 5.78 -1.55
C SER A 177 -13.17 6.56 -2.29
N SER A 178 -13.83 7.52 -1.63
CA SER A 178 -14.80 8.39 -2.30
C SER A 178 -14.16 9.18 -3.46
N PHE A 179 -12.92 9.66 -3.29
CA PHE A 179 -12.20 10.31 -4.38
C PHE A 179 -11.97 9.40 -5.57
N ALA A 180 -11.60 8.14 -5.32
CA ALA A 180 -11.41 7.14 -6.37
C ALA A 180 -12.73 6.79 -7.07
N ILE A 181 -13.82 6.62 -6.31
CA ILE A 181 -15.15 6.29 -6.83
C ILE A 181 -15.69 7.38 -7.75
N PHE A 182 -15.56 8.64 -7.33
CA PHE A 182 -16.05 9.78 -8.08
C PHE A 182 -15.00 10.39 -9.02
N LEU A 183 -13.89 9.68 -9.28
CA LEU A 183 -12.89 10.08 -10.25
C LEU A 183 -13.41 9.87 -11.68
N GLU A 184 -13.48 10.95 -12.45
CA GLU A 184 -13.90 10.93 -13.85
C GLU A 184 -12.69 10.65 -14.75
N THR A 185 -12.42 9.37 -14.99
CA THR A 185 -11.49 8.92 -16.03
C THR A 185 -12.22 8.04 -17.05
N LYS A 186 -11.88 8.24 -18.33
CA LYS A 186 -12.38 7.45 -19.46
C LYS A 186 -11.61 6.13 -19.63
N ASP A 187 -10.41 6.03 -19.05
CA ASP A 187 -9.57 4.84 -19.20
C ASP A 187 -9.99 3.73 -18.21
N PRO A 188 -10.49 2.58 -18.71
CA PRO A 188 -10.86 1.44 -17.87
C PRO A 188 -9.67 0.84 -17.10
N LEU A 189 -8.46 0.90 -17.67
CA LEU A 189 -7.25 0.35 -17.07
C LEU A 189 -6.87 1.13 -15.81
N VAL A 190 -6.97 2.46 -15.86
CA VAL A 190 -6.77 3.35 -14.71
C VAL A 190 -7.70 2.96 -13.56
N LYS A 191 -9.01 2.82 -13.83
CA LYS A 191 -9.99 2.41 -12.81
C LYS A 191 -9.69 1.03 -12.25
N LYS A 192 -9.39 0.06 -13.11
CA LYS A 192 -9.06 -1.31 -12.69
C LYS A 192 -7.87 -1.30 -11.73
N ASN A 193 -6.75 -0.70 -12.11
CA ASN A 193 -5.55 -0.65 -11.26
C ASN A 193 -5.78 0.10 -9.95
N LEU A 194 -6.51 1.22 -9.99
CA LEU A 194 -6.85 2.00 -8.80
C LEU A 194 -7.69 1.17 -7.81
N TYR A 195 -8.75 0.52 -8.27
CA TYR A 195 -9.62 -0.30 -7.42
C TYR A 195 -8.96 -1.59 -6.95
N THR A 196 -8.20 -2.29 -7.80
CA THR A 196 -7.49 -3.51 -7.41
C THR A 196 -6.45 -3.21 -6.34
N THR A 197 -5.70 -2.12 -6.47
CA THR A 197 -4.69 -1.73 -5.48
C THR A 197 -5.30 -1.28 -4.16
N MET A 198 -6.37 -0.48 -4.22
CA MET A 198 -7.15 -0.10 -3.04
C MET A 198 -7.76 -1.31 -2.33
N GLY A 199 -8.38 -2.21 -3.09
CA GLY A 199 -8.99 -3.44 -2.59
C GLY A 199 -7.96 -4.38 -1.95
N MET A 200 -6.78 -4.54 -2.57
CA MET A 200 -5.68 -5.31 -1.98
C MET A 200 -5.24 -4.71 -0.64
N GLY A 201 -5.11 -3.38 -0.55
CA GLY A 201 -4.80 -2.70 0.71
C GLY A 201 -5.84 -2.96 1.80
N ILE A 202 -7.11 -2.75 1.49
CA ILE A 202 -8.23 -2.92 2.44
C ILE A 202 -8.37 -4.38 2.89
N ILE A 203 -8.34 -5.33 1.95
CA ILE A 203 -8.53 -6.76 2.24
C ILE A 203 -7.39 -7.29 3.11
N THR A 204 -6.13 -7.01 2.73
CA THR A 204 -4.97 -7.51 3.49
C THR A 204 -4.90 -6.89 4.88
N PHE A 205 -5.15 -5.58 5.02
CA PHE A 205 -5.21 -4.93 6.33
C PHE A 205 -6.33 -5.51 7.20
N SER A 206 -7.53 -5.72 6.63
CA SER A 206 -8.67 -6.27 7.36
C SER A 206 -8.44 -7.72 7.79
N LEU A 207 -7.80 -8.54 6.94
CA LEU A 207 -7.40 -9.89 7.29
C LEU A 207 -6.36 -9.89 8.42
N GLY A 208 -5.39 -8.97 8.36
CA GLY A 208 -4.47 -8.72 9.46
C GLY A 208 -5.24 -8.44 10.75
N PHE A 209 -6.19 -7.49 10.72
CA PHE A 209 -6.99 -7.11 11.90
C PHE A 209 -7.75 -8.29 12.48
N ILE A 210 -8.30 -9.16 11.64
CA ILE A 210 -8.95 -10.40 12.08
C ILE A 210 -7.94 -11.30 12.82
N PHE A 211 -6.73 -11.47 12.30
CA PHE A 211 -5.71 -12.27 12.98
C PHE A 211 -5.27 -11.66 14.31
N TRP A 212 -5.16 -10.34 14.38
CA TRP A 212 -4.90 -9.61 15.63
C TRP A 212 -5.98 -9.89 16.69
N GLU A 213 -7.26 -9.77 16.32
CA GLU A 213 -8.38 -10.09 17.22
C GLU A 213 -8.41 -11.57 17.64
N LEU A 214 -8.17 -12.48 16.69
CA LEU A 214 -8.14 -13.92 16.98
C LEU A 214 -6.99 -14.28 17.94
N ASP A 215 -5.83 -13.63 17.79
CA ASP A 215 -4.69 -13.80 18.70
C ASP A 215 -5.07 -13.45 20.14
N GLN A 216 -5.73 -12.30 20.32
CA GLN A 216 -6.17 -11.79 21.61
C GLN A 216 -7.29 -12.62 22.25
N LEU A 217 -8.32 -12.94 21.47
CA LEU A 217 -9.52 -13.62 21.98
C LEU A 217 -9.28 -15.10 22.31
N PHE A 218 -8.42 -15.78 21.54
CA PHE A 218 -8.22 -17.23 21.63
C PHE A 218 -6.80 -17.60 22.04
N CYS A 219 -6.07 -16.72 22.73
CA CYS A 219 -4.68 -16.95 23.09
C CYS A 219 -4.40 -18.31 23.79
N PRO A 220 -5.18 -18.75 24.80
CA PRO A 220 -4.94 -20.05 25.44
C PRO A 220 -5.05 -21.24 24.47
N LEU A 221 -5.94 -21.14 23.48
CA LEU A 221 -6.11 -22.16 22.44
C LEU A 221 -4.86 -22.21 21.55
N TRP A 222 -4.36 -21.06 21.10
CA TRP A 222 -3.17 -21.01 20.25
C TRP A 222 -1.94 -21.52 20.97
N ILE A 223 -1.72 -21.13 22.22
CA ILE A 223 -0.62 -21.65 23.05
C ILE A 223 -0.72 -23.18 23.19
N HIS A 224 -1.92 -23.71 23.49
CA HIS A 224 -2.13 -25.15 23.62
C HIS A 224 -1.77 -25.89 22.31
N ILE A 225 -2.26 -25.39 21.16
CA ILE A 225 -1.96 -26.00 19.86
C ILE A 225 -0.47 -25.93 19.54
N ARG A 226 0.17 -24.77 19.79
CA ARG A 226 1.60 -24.55 19.58
C ARG A 226 2.44 -25.47 20.44
N ARG A 227 2.13 -25.66 21.71
CA ARG A 227 2.90 -26.50 22.63
C ARG A 227 2.70 -28.01 22.41
N ASP A 228 1.46 -28.45 22.28
CA ASP A 228 1.15 -29.88 22.35
C ASP A 228 1.21 -30.56 20.99
N TYR A 229 0.82 -29.85 19.93
CA TYR A 229 0.68 -30.41 18.60
C TYR A 229 1.76 -29.93 17.63
N LEU A 230 1.98 -28.62 17.50
CA LEU A 230 2.90 -28.10 16.47
C LEU A 230 4.36 -28.08 16.92
N LYS A 231 4.64 -27.71 18.17
CA LYS A 231 5.98 -27.45 18.74
C LYS A 231 6.82 -26.51 17.85
N LEU A 232 8.04 -26.16 18.26
CA LEU A 232 8.91 -25.35 17.41
C LEU A 232 9.58 -26.21 16.33
N PRO A 233 9.81 -25.68 15.12
CA PRO A 233 9.54 -24.31 14.67
C PRO A 233 8.10 -24.11 14.14
N LEU A 234 7.31 -25.16 13.95
CA LEU A 234 5.99 -25.07 13.30
C LEU A 234 4.97 -24.22 14.07
N GLY A 235 5.11 -24.12 15.40
CA GLY A 235 4.27 -23.29 16.26
C GLY A 235 4.31 -21.81 15.89
N VAL A 236 5.41 -21.33 15.31
CA VAL A 236 5.56 -19.95 14.79
C VAL A 236 4.45 -19.60 13.78
N LEU A 237 3.91 -20.58 13.05
CA LEU A 237 2.83 -20.35 12.09
C LEU A 237 1.51 -19.93 12.74
N LEU A 238 1.33 -20.21 14.04
CA LEU A 238 0.17 -19.80 14.83
C LEU A 238 0.46 -18.60 15.74
N GLU A 239 1.54 -17.86 15.49
CA GLU A 239 1.75 -16.53 16.09
C GLU A 239 0.96 -15.52 15.24
N LEU A 240 -0.34 -15.41 15.52
CA LEU A 240 -1.28 -14.66 14.67
C LEU A 240 -1.01 -13.15 14.72
N HIS A 241 -0.50 -12.64 15.83
CA HIS A 241 -0.01 -11.26 15.91
C HIS A 241 1.18 -10.99 14.96
N GLY A 242 2.03 -12.00 14.72
CA GLY A 242 3.10 -11.92 13.72
C GLY A 242 2.54 -11.77 12.31
N TRP A 243 1.45 -12.48 11.98
CA TRP A 243 0.75 -12.32 10.70
C TRP A 243 0.04 -10.96 10.57
N TRP A 244 -0.43 -10.36 11.67
CA TRP A 244 -0.94 -8.99 11.68
C TRP A 244 0.09 -8.02 11.11
N HIS A 245 1.36 -8.06 11.56
CA HIS A 245 2.42 -7.20 11.01
C HIS A 245 2.65 -7.43 9.51
N LEU A 246 2.73 -8.69 9.09
CA LEU A 246 2.96 -9.01 7.67
C LEU A 246 1.83 -8.48 6.78
N LEU A 247 0.58 -8.76 7.15
CA LEU A 247 -0.59 -8.44 6.36
C LEU A 247 -0.90 -6.94 6.35
N THR A 248 -0.82 -6.28 7.52
CA THR A 248 -0.99 -4.83 7.58
C THR A 248 0.15 -4.10 6.90
N GLY A 249 1.38 -4.63 6.92
CA GLY A 249 2.51 -4.00 6.23
C GLY A 249 2.37 -4.02 4.71
N ILE A 250 1.87 -5.13 4.17
CA ILE A 250 1.49 -5.23 2.75
C ILE A 250 0.28 -4.35 2.44
N GLY A 251 -0.70 -4.31 3.36
CA GLY A 251 -1.92 -3.52 3.19
C GLY A 251 -1.66 -2.01 3.15
N VAL A 252 -0.89 -1.50 4.11
CA VAL A 252 -0.46 -0.10 4.16
C VAL A 252 0.35 0.25 2.92
N TYR A 253 1.30 -0.59 2.52
CA TYR A 253 2.05 -0.38 1.28
C TYR A 253 1.16 -0.23 0.05
N SER A 254 0.25 -1.18 -0.16
CA SER A 254 -0.71 -1.16 -1.27
C SER A 254 -1.56 0.11 -1.22
N TYR A 255 -2.00 0.49 -0.02
CA TYR A 255 -2.77 1.70 0.19
C TYR A 255 -1.96 2.99 -0.10
N LEU A 256 -0.66 3.02 0.23
CA LEU A 256 0.21 4.15 -0.14
C LEU A 256 0.36 4.27 -1.66
N VAL A 257 0.55 3.17 -2.37
CA VAL A 257 0.60 3.19 -3.84
C VAL A 257 -0.73 3.67 -4.43
N PHE A 258 -1.86 3.24 -3.85
CA PHE A 258 -3.18 3.78 -4.18
C PHE A 258 -3.25 5.30 -3.97
N LEU A 259 -2.80 5.83 -2.83
CA LEU A 259 -2.79 7.28 -2.56
C LEU A 259 -1.86 8.05 -3.51
N HIS A 260 -0.68 7.50 -3.82
CA HIS A 260 0.23 8.07 -4.80
C HIS A 260 -0.45 8.21 -6.16
N TYR A 261 -1.08 7.13 -6.63
CA TYR A 261 -1.72 7.12 -7.93
C TYR A 261 -2.95 8.03 -7.98
N LEU A 262 -3.80 7.95 -6.95
CA LEU A 262 -4.97 8.83 -6.80
C LEU A 262 -4.56 10.30 -6.83
N ARG A 263 -3.44 10.65 -6.19
CA ARG A 263 -2.94 12.03 -6.18
C ARG A 263 -2.50 12.49 -7.56
N VAL A 264 -1.72 11.69 -8.27
CA VAL A 264 -1.30 11.98 -9.66
C VAL A 264 -2.51 12.19 -10.57
N LEU A 265 -3.54 11.35 -10.43
CA LEU A 265 -4.77 11.46 -11.21
C LEU A 265 -5.57 12.73 -10.86
N ASN A 266 -5.69 13.07 -9.57
CA ASN A 266 -6.37 14.29 -9.13
C ASN A 266 -5.68 15.58 -9.59
N LEU A 267 -4.35 15.54 -9.76
CA LEU A 267 -3.56 16.64 -10.32
C LEU A 267 -3.57 16.68 -11.85
N GLN A 268 -4.30 15.77 -12.52
CA GLN A 268 -4.32 15.64 -13.98
C GLN A 268 -2.93 15.35 -14.57
N GLN A 269 -2.08 14.64 -13.82
CA GLN A 269 -0.72 14.25 -14.23
C GLN A 269 -0.64 12.77 -14.61
N GLY A 270 -1.77 12.08 -14.77
CA GLY A 270 -1.85 10.65 -15.09
C GLY A 270 -0.99 10.23 -16.28
N ASP A 271 -0.99 11.03 -17.35
CA ASP A 271 -0.26 10.73 -18.59
C ASP A 271 1.27 10.75 -18.46
N GLN A 272 1.80 11.25 -17.34
CA GLN A 272 3.23 11.27 -17.04
C GLN A 272 3.71 10.00 -16.33
N PHE A 273 2.78 9.15 -15.89
CA PHE A 273 3.07 7.96 -15.10
C PHE A 273 2.43 6.72 -15.72
N THR A 274 3.10 5.59 -15.59
CA THR A 274 2.57 4.27 -15.90
C THR A 274 2.34 3.53 -14.58
N PHE A 275 1.13 2.98 -14.41
CA PHE A 275 0.84 2.05 -13.33
C PHE A 275 1.26 0.64 -13.74
N ILE A 276 2.10 0.00 -12.94
CA ILE A 276 2.58 -1.35 -13.21
C ILE A 276 2.38 -2.28 -12.01
N TRP A 277 2.46 -3.57 -12.28
CA TRP A 277 2.53 -4.64 -11.30
C TRP A 277 3.85 -5.38 -11.48
N ARG A 278 4.86 -5.08 -10.67
CA ARG A 278 6.15 -5.79 -10.71
C ARG A 278 5.94 -7.26 -10.37
N TRP A 279 6.52 -8.12 -11.20
CA TRP A 279 6.31 -9.57 -11.14
C TRP A 279 4.83 -9.99 -11.13
N GLY A 280 3.94 -9.14 -11.64
CA GLY A 280 2.50 -9.39 -11.72
C GLY A 280 1.71 -9.07 -10.45
N VAL A 281 2.37 -8.76 -9.34
CA VAL A 281 1.71 -8.68 -8.02
C VAL A 281 2.03 -7.44 -7.19
N ILE A 282 3.20 -6.81 -7.35
CA ILE A 282 3.59 -5.65 -6.54
C ILE A 282 3.19 -4.36 -7.28
N PRO A 283 2.20 -3.60 -6.78
CA PRO A 283 1.73 -2.39 -7.45
C PRO A 283 2.76 -1.27 -7.34
N GLU A 284 2.96 -0.51 -8.41
CA GLU A 284 3.83 0.67 -8.40
C GLU A 284 3.40 1.66 -9.47
N ILE A 285 3.59 2.96 -9.19
CA ILE A 285 3.57 3.98 -10.23
C ILE A 285 5.00 4.34 -10.61
N ILE A 286 5.24 4.46 -11.91
CA ILE A 286 6.55 4.82 -12.46
C ILE A 286 6.38 5.96 -13.44
N LYS A 287 7.17 7.01 -13.28
CA LYS A 287 7.23 8.12 -14.22
C LYS A 287 7.77 7.64 -15.56
N ASN A 288 7.16 8.07 -16.66
CA ASN A 288 7.41 7.51 -18.01
C ASN A 288 8.83 7.70 -18.55
N ASP A 289 9.62 8.60 -17.94
CA ASP A 289 11.03 8.83 -18.26
C ASP A 289 12.00 7.87 -17.53
N LEU A 290 11.50 7.03 -16.62
CA LEU A 290 12.29 6.05 -15.89
C LEU A 290 12.22 4.67 -16.54
N ALA A 291 13.37 4.02 -16.71
CA ALA A 291 13.45 2.64 -17.19
C ALA A 291 12.89 1.63 -16.17
N ILE A 292 12.28 0.56 -16.68
CA ILE A 292 11.72 -0.54 -15.88
C ILE A 292 12.53 -1.80 -16.18
N ASN A 293 13.51 -2.10 -15.31
CA ASN A 293 14.48 -3.20 -15.52
C ASN A 293 14.02 -4.55 -14.94
N THR A 294 12.72 -4.72 -14.71
CA THR A 294 12.15 -5.93 -14.11
C THR A 294 10.89 -6.33 -14.86
N ASN A 295 10.59 -7.62 -14.94
CA ASN A 295 9.31 -8.10 -15.47
C ASN A 295 8.14 -7.40 -14.76
N TYR A 296 7.21 -6.87 -15.56
CA TYR A 296 6.03 -6.19 -15.05
C TYR A 296 4.83 -6.44 -15.98
N SER A 297 3.64 -6.34 -15.41
CA SER A 297 2.37 -6.34 -16.15
C SER A 297 1.64 -5.02 -15.94
N LEU A 298 0.77 -4.65 -16.88
CA LEU A 298 -0.07 -3.45 -16.73
C LEU A 298 -1.32 -3.70 -15.87
N THR A 299 -1.64 -4.95 -15.56
CA THR A 299 -2.74 -5.34 -14.67
C THR A 299 -2.29 -6.42 -13.69
N PHE A 300 -2.97 -6.52 -12.55
CA PHE A 300 -2.72 -7.55 -11.54
C PHE A 300 -2.87 -8.95 -12.16
N TRP A 301 -1.84 -9.79 -12.03
CA TRP A 301 -1.71 -11.11 -12.68
C TRP A 301 -1.89 -11.09 -14.22
N GLY A 302 -1.67 -9.95 -14.85
CA GLY A 302 -1.69 -9.81 -16.30
C GLY A 302 -0.47 -10.41 -16.99
N PRO A 303 -0.49 -10.51 -18.33
CA PRO A 303 0.68 -10.90 -19.09
C PRO A 303 1.82 -9.89 -18.89
N PHE A 304 3.06 -10.39 -18.91
CA PHE A 304 4.24 -9.52 -18.84
C PHE A 304 4.42 -8.73 -20.13
N GLU A 305 4.72 -7.45 -19.97
CA GLU A 305 5.12 -6.60 -21.08
C GLU A 305 6.51 -7.03 -21.57
N LYS A 306 6.69 -7.09 -22.89
CA LYS A 306 8.01 -7.28 -23.49
C LYS A 306 8.80 -5.98 -23.30
N GLU A 307 10.07 -6.08 -22.90
CA GLU A 307 10.93 -4.91 -22.67
C GLU A 307 10.78 -3.88 -23.80
N LYS A 308 10.40 -2.65 -23.44
CA LYS A 308 10.57 -1.51 -24.33
C LYS A 308 12.07 -1.23 -24.39
N ASN A 309 12.76 -1.70 -25.42
CA ASN A 309 14.08 -1.20 -25.75
C ASN A 309 14.01 0.32 -25.89
N ILE A 310 14.65 1.04 -24.97
CA ILE A 310 14.84 2.48 -25.06
C ILE A 310 15.99 2.73 -26.02
N ASP A 311 15.80 2.36 -27.29
CA ASP A 311 16.64 2.75 -28.41
C ASP A 311 15.72 2.91 -29.61
N GLY A 312 15.34 4.15 -29.89
CA GLY A 312 14.45 4.45 -31.01
C GLY A 312 13.87 5.84 -30.91
N HIS A 313 14.64 6.83 -31.38
CA HIS A 313 14.06 8.06 -31.92
C HIS A 313 12.84 7.70 -32.76
N ARG A 314 11.66 8.14 -32.33
CA ARG A 314 10.42 7.98 -33.07
C ARG A 314 10.50 8.91 -34.28
N SER A 315 11.05 8.43 -35.40
CA SER A 315 10.85 9.07 -36.70
C SER A 315 9.36 8.95 -37.02
N ILE A 316 8.70 10.10 -37.00
CA ILE A 316 7.35 10.31 -37.50
C ILE A 316 7.32 9.86 -38.97
N PRO A 317 6.39 8.99 -39.41
CA PRO A 317 6.16 8.82 -40.84
C PRO A 317 5.48 10.11 -41.34
N ASN A 318 6.25 10.99 -41.96
CA ASN A 318 5.72 11.96 -42.90
C ASN A 318 5.39 11.19 -44.17
N ASP A 319 4.10 11.06 -44.49
CA ASP A 319 3.70 10.69 -45.84
C ASP A 319 2.71 11.75 -46.34
N ASN A 320 3.26 12.74 -47.04
CA ASN A 320 2.53 13.72 -47.82
C ASN A 320 3.39 14.13 -49.03
N GLY A 321 2.89 13.79 -50.22
CA GLY A 321 3.37 14.22 -51.54
C GLY A 321 4.20 13.17 -52.27
N SER A 322 4.00 12.82 -53.55
CA SER A 322 3.07 13.18 -54.62
C SER A 322 3.69 12.64 -55.92
N ASN A 323 2.87 12.03 -56.80
CA ASN A 323 3.03 11.91 -58.26
C ASN A 323 4.37 11.46 -58.90
N ALA A 324 4.31 10.32 -59.60
CA ALA A 324 4.98 10.17 -60.90
C ALA A 324 4.21 9.21 -61.82
N ASN A 325 3.78 9.76 -62.97
CA ASN A 325 3.23 9.05 -64.13
C ASN A 325 4.15 7.93 -64.64
N SER A 326 3.57 6.82 -65.09
CA SER A 326 4.06 6.15 -66.30
C SER A 326 2.93 5.47 -67.07
N ASN A 327 2.86 5.84 -68.35
CA ASN A 327 1.99 5.28 -69.38
C ASN A 327 2.35 3.83 -69.70
N THR A 328 1.36 2.95 -69.87
CA THR A 328 1.45 1.91 -70.91
C THR A 328 0.07 1.63 -71.51
N LYS A 329 -0.05 1.90 -72.81
CA LYS A 329 -1.15 1.49 -73.69
C LYS A 329 -0.98 0.01 -74.07
N THR A 330 -2.07 -0.74 -74.10
CA THR A 330 -2.29 -1.78 -75.13
C THR A 330 -3.78 -1.92 -75.41
N ASN A 331 -4.11 -1.78 -76.69
CA ASN A 331 -5.43 -1.91 -77.30
C ASN A 331 -5.93 -3.36 -77.31
N SER A 332 -7.25 -3.55 -77.23
CA SER A 332 -7.96 -4.49 -78.09
C SER A 332 -9.41 -4.03 -78.30
N SER A 333 -9.76 -3.94 -79.56
CA SER A 333 -10.97 -3.44 -80.23
C SER A 333 -12.14 -4.42 -80.24
N SER A 334 -13.38 -3.90 -80.26
CA SER A 334 -14.42 -4.32 -81.22
C SER A 334 -15.62 -3.37 -81.25
N ASN A 335 -15.91 -2.88 -82.46
CA ASN A 335 -17.09 -2.13 -82.93
C ASN A 335 -18.43 -2.81 -82.61
N SER A 336 -19.53 -2.02 -82.48
CA SER A 336 -20.51 -1.82 -83.57
C SER A 336 -21.76 -1.05 -83.13
N ASN A 337 -22.24 -0.22 -84.07
CA ASN A 337 -23.39 0.67 -84.02
C ASN A 337 -24.77 -0.02 -83.91
N SER A 338 -25.77 0.81 -83.55
CA SER A 338 -27.04 1.06 -84.27
C SER A 338 -28.37 0.66 -83.61
N ASN A 339 -29.25 1.67 -83.62
CA ASN A 339 -30.70 1.67 -83.89
C ASN A 339 -31.72 1.28 -82.80
N THR A 340 -32.45 2.32 -82.37
CA THR A 340 -33.92 2.45 -82.41
C THR A 340 -34.76 1.19 -82.61
N GLU A 341 -35.68 0.91 -81.69
CA GLU A 341 -37.14 1.07 -81.91
C GLU A 341 -37.97 0.75 -80.65
N THR A 342 -39.08 1.48 -80.55
CA THR A 342 -40.23 1.40 -79.64
C THR A 342 -41.04 0.11 -79.75
N GLN A 343 -41.62 -0.36 -78.63
CA GLN A 343 -43.07 -0.65 -78.43
C GLN A 343 -43.27 -1.63 -77.26
N GLY A 344 -44.28 -1.37 -76.42
CA GLY A 344 -44.77 -2.28 -75.38
C GLY A 344 -45.14 -1.57 -74.09
#